data_AF-A0A087UVC0-F1
#
_entry.id   AF-A0A087UVC0-F1
#
_cell.length_a   1.000
_cell.length_b   1.000
_cell.length_c   1.000
_cell.angle_alpha   90.00
_cell.angle_beta   90.00
_cell.angle_gamma   90.00
#
_symmetry.space_group_name_H-M   'P 1'
#
loop_
_entity.id
_entity.type
_entity.pdbx_description
1 polymer ?
#
loop_
_entity_poly.entity_id
_entity_poly.type
_entity_poly.pdbx_seq_one_letter_code
_entity_poly.pdbx_strand_id
1 'polypeptide(L)'
;MAPRGASTWRRPYTSIYNDNYRYGTGLYSDTLSDIEKRYSESLSKTQLRSDRPDLAFTTFSGSNLTSSAAPGGDSSGNTREGRGFTRQTSVPSSLKDIIRDSTFESKLSTTLNSSYALDEEVQDVINSRIEQRKQKMLARSAEESNRNKLSRNTEETTKSKDLCLYDDASFWTLPKPTAPLSNESDLDTTRSKRKIGGRLSPTNGPTSSRWREKSRELQDQVDALEKSMSDSSNKLRSELSSLKSRYHTEIADLNRSVEQTSEQVIDLQKICKKQASQLTELQSAYDIAQRNVEDALQEMDLWQNKCKSLKKEMERLRGEVEQAIHKSSSASSL
;
A
#
# COMPACT_ATOMS: atom_id res chain seq x y z
N MET A 1 -25.06 -21.71 23.32
CA MET A 1 -24.06 -21.71 24.41
C MET A 1 -22.68 -21.77 23.78
N ALA A 2 -21.90 -20.69 23.85
CA ALA A 2 -20.52 -20.64 23.35
C ALA A 2 -19.54 -20.92 24.51
N PRO A 3 -18.43 -21.64 24.29
CA PRO A 3 -17.55 -22.03 25.38
C PRO A 3 -16.69 -20.84 25.83
N ARG A 4 -16.83 -20.49 27.11
CA ARG A 4 -15.96 -19.54 27.82
C ARG A 4 -14.63 -20.24 28.12
N GLY A 5 -13.62 -19.97 27.30
CA GLY A 5 -12.26 -20.48 27.47
C GLY A 5 -11.24 -19.49 26.93
N ALA A 6 -11.16 -18.30 27.53
CA ALA A 6 -10.10 -17.34 27.27
C ALA A 6 -9.03 -17.45 28.36
N SER A 7 -7.78 -17.23 27.94
CA SER A 7 -6.57 -16.98 28.75
C SER A 7 -5.70 -18.19 29.10
N THR A 8 -4.85 -18.60 28.16
CA THR A 8 -3.38 -18.58 28.37
C THR A 8 -2.65 -18.82 27.04
N TRP A 9 -2.68 -17.84 26.13
CA TRP A 9 -1.68 -17.79 25.06
C TRP A 9 -0.34 -17.38 25.68
N ARG A 10 0.49 -18.36 26.06
CA ARG A 10 1.88 -18.09 26.42
C ARG A 10 2.66 -17.84 25.13
N ARG A 11 3.15 -16.61 24.96
CA ARG A 11 4.11 -16.29 23.90
C ARG A 11 5.34 -17.21 24.08
N PRO A 12 5.73 -17.99 23.07
CA PRO A 12 6.95 -18.79 23.15
C PRO A 12 8.14 -17.83 23.31
N TYR A 13 8.95 -18.04 24.35
CA TYR A 13 10.22 -17.35 24.54
C TYR A 13 11.18 -17.81 23.43
N THR A 14 11.13 -17.17 22.28
CA THR A 14 12.17 -17.30 21.27
C THR A 14 13.04 -16.05 21.34
N SER A 15 14.28 -16.21 21.82
CA SER A 15 15.32 -15.18 21.82
C SER A 15 15.55 -14.56 20.44
N ILE A 16 15.13 -15.26 19.38
CA ILE A 16 15.14 -14.82 17.98
C ILE A 16 14.38 -13.49 17.77
N TYR A 17 13.31 -13.21 18.51
CA TYR A 17 12.60 -11.94 18.35
C TYR A 17 13.28 -10.77 19.08
N ASN A 18 14.10 -11.02 20.10
CA ASN A 18 14.87 -9.96 20.76
C ASN A 18 16.05 -9.52 19.90
N ASP A 19 16.68 -10.42 19.15
CA ASP A 19 17.75 -10.04 18.21
C ASP A 19 17.19 -9.30 16.98
N ASN A 20 15.99 -9.67 16.50
CA ASN A 20 15.35 -8.95 15.40
C ASN A 20 14.94 -7.52 15.76
N TYR A 21 14.64 -7.23 17.04
CA TYR A 21 14.45 -5.83 17.47
C TYR A 21 15.74 -5.02 17.29
N ARG A 22 16.91 -5.63 17.44
CA ARG A 22 18.19 -4.94 17.29
C ARG A 22 18.57 -4.67 15.82
N TYR A 23 18.24 -5.59 14.91
CA TYR A 23 18.51 -5.42 13.48
C TYR A 23 17.44 -4.58 12.76
N GLY A 24 16.19 -4.59 13.24
CA GLY A 24 15.10 -3.82 12.65
C GLY A 24 15.17 -2.32 12.92
N THR A 25 15.65 -1.91 14.11
CA THR A 25 15.69 -0.47 14.44
C THR A 25 16.72 0.28 13.60
N GLY A 26 17.89 -0.30 13.33
CA GLY A 26 18.94 0.40 12.56
C GLY A 26 18.58 0.68 11.10
N LEU A 27 17.89 -0.24 10.43
CA LEU A 27 17.55 -0.12 9.00
C LEU A 27 16.50 0.95 8.73
N TYR A 28 15.57 1.16 9.67
CA TYR A 28 14.47 2.11 9.50
C TYR A 28 14.58 3.35 10.39
N SER A 29 15.56 3.42 11.31
CA SER A 29 15.74 4.55 12.24
C SER A 29 15.83 5.89 11.50
N ASP A 30 16.64 5.96 10.44
CA ASP A 30 16.81 7.19 9.67
C ASP A 30 15.52 7.55 8.91
N THR A 31 14.85 6.56 8.31
CA THR A 31 13.58 6.79 7.61
C THR A 31 12.44 7.19 8.56
N LEU A 32 12.39 6.62 9.76
CA LEU A 32 11.41 6.97 10.79
C LEU A 32 11.67 8.38 11.32
N SER A 33 12.94 8.73 11.57
CA SER A 33 13.34 10.08 11.97
C SER A 33 12.98 11.13 10.90
N ASP A 34 13.17 10.80 9.62
CA ASP A 34 12.78 11.67 8.51
C ASP A 34 11.26 11.85 8.40
N ILE A 35 10.49 10.78 8.60
CA ILE A 35 9.03 10.83 8.62
C ILE A 35 8.53 11.70 9.79
N GLU A 36 9.08 11.48 10.99
CA GLU A 36 8.71 12.21 12.20
C GLU A 36 9.07 13.70 12.08
N LYS A 37 10.22 14.02 11.49
CA LYS A 37 10.63 15.40 11.18
C LYS A 37 9.67 16.06 10.20
N ARG A 38 9.33 15.40 9.07
CA ARG A 38 8.36 15.94 8.10
C ARG A 38 6.97 16.12 8.69
N TYR A 39 6.54 15.20 9.54
CA TYR A 39 5.25 15.29 10.22
C TYR A 39 5.21 16.46 11.21
N SER A 40 6.28 16.67 11.98
CA SER A 40 6.43 17.81 12.88
C SER A 40 6.51 19.15 12.14
N GLU A 41 7.21 19.19 11.01
CA GLU A 41 7.24 20.36 10.11
C GLU A 41 5.86 20.65 9.48
N SER A 42 5.10 19.60 9.17
CA SER A 42 3.73 19.74 8.65
C SER A 42 2.78 20.26 9.73
N LEU A 43 2.86 19.70 10.94
CA LEU A 43 2.06 20.14 12.10
C LEU A 43 2.35 21.59 12.50
N SER A 44 3.62 22.00 12.49
CA SER A 44 4.02 23.37 12.81
C SER A 44 3.60 24.38 11.74
N LYS A 45 3.58 23.97 10.46
CA LYS A 45 3.02 24.80 9.37
C LYS A 45 1.50 24.88 9.42
N THR A 46 0.82 23.84 9.90
CA THR A 46 -0.61 23.91 10.21
C THR A 46 -0.84 24.57 11.56
N GLN A 47 -0.40 25.83 11.71
CA GLN A 47 -0.89 26.68 12.78
C GLN A 47 -2.35 27.00 12.46
N LEU A 48 -3.25 26.19 13.00
CA LEU A 48 -4.67 26.52 13.09
C LEU A 48 -4.74 27.88 13.77
N ARG A 49 -5.04 28.93 13.00
CA ARG A 49 -5.25 30.28 13.52
C ARG A 49 -6.40 30.20 14.53
N SER A 50 -6.07 30.36 15.80
CA SER A 50 -7.01 30.44 16.92
C SER A 50 -8.05 31.55 16.78
N ASP A 51 -7.79 32.50 15.86
CA ASP A 51 -8.56 33.73 15.73
C ASP A 51 -9.70 33.59 14.71
N ARG A 52 -10.01 32.37 14.24
CA ARG A 52 -11.22 32.09 13.46
C ARG A 52 -12.33 31.54 14.38
N PRO A 53 -13.31 32.37 14.79
CA PRO A 53 -14.44 31.94 15.63
C PRO A 53 -15.35 30.91 14.94
N ASP A 54 -15.27 30.76 13.62
CA ASP A 54 -16.11 29.85 12.82
C ASP A 54 -15.64 28.38 12.84
N LEU A 55 -14.52 28.08 13.49
CA LEU A 55 -13.95 26.73 13.60
C LEU A 55 -14.04 26.15 15.02
N ALA A 56 -14.95 26.67 15.84
CA ALA A 56 -15.33 26.02 17.09
C ALA A 56 -15.93 24.64 16.75
N PHE A 57 -15.08 23.62 16.81
CA PHE A 57 -15.50 22.22 16.84
C PHE A 57 -16.42 22.05 18.05
N THR A 58 -17.73 22.15 17.82
CA THR A 58 -18.73 21.69 18.78
C THR A 58 -18.58 20.17 18.85
N THR A 59 -17.82 19.70 19.83
CA THR A 59 -17.63 18.29 20.12
C THR A 59 -18.98 17.60 20.21
N PHE A 60 -19.23 16.66 19.29
CA PHE A 60 -20.43 15.83 19.19
C PHE A 60 -20.47 14.78 20.33
N SER A 61 -20.35 15.20 21.58
CA SER A 61 -20.38 14.32 22.76
C SER A 61 -21.60 14.56 23.65
N GLY A 62 -22.65 15.22 23.15
CA GLY A 62 -23.80 15.64 23.96
C GLY A 62 -25.19 15.21 23.51
N SER A 63 -25.35 14.39 22.45
CA SER A 63 -26.69 13.98 22.01
C SER A 63 -27.17 12.73 22.76
N ASN A 64 -27.83 12.93 23.90
CA ASN A 64 -28.73 11.95 24.49
C ASN A 64 -29.91 11.71 23.55
N LEU A 65 -29.87 10.63 22.76
CA LEU A 65 -31.03 10.13 22.04
C LEU A 65 -31.97 9.43 23.03
N THR A 66 -32.92 10.18 23.58
CA THR A 66 -34.06 9.61 24.30
C THR A 66 -35.00 8.96 23.28
N SER A 67 -35.17 7.66 23.45
CA SER A 67 -36.10 6.78 22.75
C SER A 67 -37.56 7.25 22.80
N SER A 68 -38.19 7.27 21.62
CA SER A 68 -39.53 6.75 21.30
C SER A 68 -40.52 6.57 22.46
N ALA A 69 -41.59 7.39 22.47
CA ALA A 69 -42.91 6.99 22.96
C ALA A 69 -44.01 7.93 22.45
N ALA A 70 -44.92 7.42 21.63
CA ALA A 70 -46.34 7.78 21.55
C ALA A 70 -47.06 6.71 20.69
N PRO A 71 -48.40 6.50 20.80
CA PRO A 71 -49.38 7.30 21.52
C PRO A 71 -50.36 6.48 22.39
N GLY A 72 -50.92 7.10 23.43
CA GLY A 72 -52.06 6.54 24.13
C GLY A 72 -52.67 7.50 25.14
N GLY A 73 -53.93 7.87 24.90
CA GLY A 73 -54.94 8.02 25.96
C GLY A 73 -54.96 9.31 26.77
N ASP A 74 -55.88 10.18 26.37
CA ASP A 74 -56.97 10.72 27.18
C ASP A 74 -56.74 11.73 28.33
N SER A 75 -57.81 12.51 28.52
CA SER A 75 -58.21 13.28 29.71
C SER A 75 -57.62 14.69 29.99
N SER A 76 -58.52 15.67 29.79
CA SER A 76 -59.06 16.58 30.83
C SER A 76 -58.12 17.54 31.59
N GLY A 77 -58.35 18.84 31.37
CA GLY A 77 -58.69 19.76 32.48
C GLY A 77 -57.61 20.74 32.97
N ASN A 78 -58.07 22.00 33.09
CA ASN A 78 -57.60 23.10 33.93
C ASN A 78 -56.47 24.03 33.48
N THR A 79 -56.89 25.24 33.11
CA THR A 79 -56.65 26.52 33.82
C THR A 79 -55.26 26.76 34.41
N ARG A 80 -54.53 27.78 33.92
CA ARG A 80 -54.35 29.09 34.58
C ARG A 80 -53.19 29.92 33.99
N GLU A 81 -53.54 31.17 33.71
CA GLU A 81 -52.78 32.43 33.61
C GLU A 81 -51.24 32.46 33.62
N GLY A 82 -50.71 33.21 32.63
CA GLY A 82 -49.99 34.44 32.93
C GLY A 82 -48.47 34.36 33.12
N ARG A 83 -47.72 34.79 32.09
CA ARG A 83 -46.60 35.76 32.22
C ARG A 83 -46.10 36.18 30.85
N GLY A 84 -46.17 37.49 30.61
CA GLY A 84 -45.63 38.12 29.43
C GLY A 84 -44.10 38.13 29.43
N PHE A 85 -43.54 37.87 28.26
CA PHE A 85 -42.23 38.35 27.84
C PHE A 85 -42.37 38.91 26.43
N THR A 86 -42.34 40.24 26.34
CA THR A 86 -42.19 41.00 25.10
C THR A 86 -40.83 40.69 24.49
N ARG A 87 -40.78 39.77 23.52
CA ARG A 87 -39.60 39.54 22.70
C ARG A 87 -39.69 40.45 21.47
N GLN A 88 -38.89 41.50 21.46
CA GLN A 88 -38.69 42.36 20.30
C GLN A 88 -38.17 41.50 19.13
N THR A 89 -38.98 41.40 18.07
CA THR A 89 -38.58 40.87 16.77
C THR A 89 -38.08 42.04 15.92
N SER A 90 -36.81 42.43 16.08
CA SER A 90 -36.13 43.25 15.07
C SER A 90 -35.71 42.35 13.92
N VAL A 91 -36.52 42.36 12.86
CA VAL A 91 -36.21 41.73 11.58
C VAL A 91 -35.02 42.47 10.95
N PRO A 92 -33.91 41.81 10.62
CA PRO A 92 -32.85 42.44 9.85
C PRO A 92 -33.37 42.68 8.43
N SER A 93 -33.64 43.93 8.13
CA SER A 93 -34.05 44.43 6.83
C SER A 93 -32.80 44.76 6.03
N SER A 94 -32.20 43.76 5.38
CA SER A 94 -31.46 43.91 4.11
C SER A 94 -30.81 42.57 3.76
N LEU A 95 -31.47 41.82 2.88
CA LEU A 95 -30.89 40.64 2.22
C LEU A 95 -29.94 41.05 1.06
N LYS A 96 -29.65 42.36 0.92
CA LYS A 96 -28.83 42.92 -0.16
C LYS A 96 -27.36 43.08 0.20
N ASP A 97 -27.02 42.99 1.49
CA ASP A 97 -25.64 43.22 1.95
C ASP A 97 -24.81 41.93 2.09
N ILE A 98 -25.40 40.75 1.85
CA ILE A 98 -24.70 39.45 1.88
C ILE A 98 -24.17 39.06 0.47
N ILE A 99 -24.60 39.73 -0.60
CA ILE A 99 -24.31 39.32 -1.99
C ILE A 99 -23.06 40.01 -2.58
N ARG A 100 -22.20 40.64 -1.77
CA ARG A 100 -21.05 41.42 -2.29
C ARG A 100 -19.66 41.07 -1.74
N ASP A 101 -19.44 39.81 -1.35
CA ASP A 101 -18.07 39.30 -1.23
C ASP A 101 -17.65 38.52 -2.49
N SER A 102 -17.54 39.25 -3.61
CA SER A 102 -16.97 38.71 -4.87
C SER A 102 -15.48 38.33 -4.73
N THR A 103 -14.86 38.63 -3.60
CA THR A 103 -13.49 38.22 -3.28
C THR A 103 -13.41 36.82 -2.67
N PHE A 104 -14.51 36.29 -2.13
CA PHE A 104 -14.54 34.95 -1.55
C PHE A 104 -14.76 33.87 -2.62
N GLU A 105 -15.73 34.07 -3.51
CA GLU A 105 -15.93 33.16 -4.66
C GLU A 105 -14.71 33.13 -5.59
N SER A 106 -14.12 34.28 -5.90
CA SER A 106 -12.92 34.33 -6.74
C SER A 106 -11.74 33.55 -6.14
N LYS A 107 -11.55 33.60 -4.81
CA LYS A 107 -10.53 32.80 -4.12
C LYS A 107 -10.86 31.32 -4.11
N LEU A 108 -12.13 30.94 -3.93
CA LEU A 108 -12.59 29.56 -3.95
C LEU A 108 -12.46 28.91 -5.33
N SER A 109 -12.83 29.62 -6.39
CA SER A 109 -12.64 29.17 -7.78
C SER A 109 -11.16 29.03 -8.13
N THR A 110 -10.29 29.90 -7.61
CA THR A 110 -8.84 29.78 -7.82
C THR A 110 -8.27 28.57 -7.10
N THR A 111 -8.70 28.28 -5.86
CA THR A 111 -8.26 27.08 -5.13
C THR A 111 -8.84 25.78 -5.68
N LEU A 112 -10.08 25.77 -6.20
CA LEU A 112 -10.69 24.56 -6.76
C LEU A 112 -10.15 24.22 -8.16
N ASN A 113 -9.87 25.23 -9.00
CA ASN A 113 -9.17 24.99 -10.27
C ASN A 113 -7.68 24.67 -10.08
N SER A 114 -7.04 25.15 -9.01
CA SER A 114 -5.65 24.85 -8.68
C SER A 114 -5.46 23.50 -7.96
N SER A 115 -6.50 22.91 -7.37
CA SER A 115 -6.38 21.69 -6.55
C SER A 115 -6.47 20.39 -7.34
N TYR A 116 -6.87 20.42 -8.61
CA TYR A 116 -7.03 19.22 -9.45
C TYR A 116 -6.25 19.26 -10.77
N ALA A 117 -5.67 20.41 -11.13
CA ALA A 117 -4.54 20.42 -12.04
C ALA A 117 -3.32 19.96 -11.24
N LEU A 118 -2.95 18.68 -11.35
CA LEU A 118 -1.55 18.32 -11.10
C LEU A 118 -0.73 19.28 -11.96
N ASP A 119 0.13 20.11 -11.34
CA ASP A 119 1.03 21.00 -12.06
C ASP A 119 1.58 20.22 -13.26
N GLU A 120 1.56 20.82 -14.44
CA GLU A 120 1.96 20.18 -15.70
C GLU A 120 3.33 19.48 -15.55
N GLU A 121 4.19 20.06 -14.72
CA GLU A 121 5.48 19.52 -14.27
C GLU A 121 5.38 18.18 -13.52
N VAL A 122 4.41 18.02 -12.60
CA VAL A 122 4.18 16.76 -11.87
C VAL A 122 3.67 15.68 -12.81
N GLN A 123 2.79 16.04 -13.74
CA GLN A 123 2.28 15.10 -14.75
C GLN A 123 3.40 14.66 -15.71
N ASP A 124 4.29 15.57 -16.09
CA ASP A 124 5.47 15.29 -16.90
C ASP A 124 6.48 14.41 -16.17
N VAL A 125 6.69 14.63 -14.87
CA VAL A 125 7.54 13.75 -14.05
C VAL A 125 6.96 12.34 -13.97
N ILE A 126 5.64 12.20 -13.83
CA ILE A 126 4.96 10.89 -13.83
C ILE A 126 5.12 10.20 -15.18
N ASN A 127 4.86 10.92 -16.28
CA ASN A 127 4.99 10.39 -17.64
C ASN A 127 6.44 10.01 -17.97
N SER A 128 7.40 10.86 -17.61
CA SER A 128 8.84 10.62 -17.76
C SER A 128 9.27 9.35 -16.99
N ARG A 129 8.77 9.15 -15.77
CA ARG A 129 9.08 7.96 -14.97
C ARG A 129 8.47 6.68 -15.53
N ILE A 130 7.27 6.76 -16.09
CA ILE A 130 6.64 5.64 -16.79
C ILE A 130 7.47 5.25 -18.01
N GLU A 131 7.87 6.22 -18.83
CA GLU A 131 8.64 5.94 -20.04
C GLU A 131 10.05 5.43 -19.72
N GLN A 132 10.68 5.94 -18.66
CA GLN A 132 11.95 5.41 -18.16
C GLN A 132 11.83 3.95 -17.69
N ARG A 133 10.75 3.57 -17.01
CA ARG A 133 10.49 2.17 -16.62
C ARG A 133 10.30 1.27 -17.83
N LYS A 134 9.58 1.76 -18.85
CA LYS A 134 9.35 1.04 -20.10
C LYS A 134 10.65 0.84 -20.89
N GLN A 135 11.50 1.86 -20.99
CA GLN A 135 12.83 1.73 -21.60
C GLN A 135 13.71 0.73 -20.83
N LYS A 136 13.68 0.75 -19.49
CA LYS A 136 14.44 -0.20 -18.67
C LYS A 136 13.96 -1.64 -18.83
N MET A 137 12.65 -1.85 -18.98
CA MET A 137 12.07 -3.17 -19.29
C MET A 137 12.50 -3.67 -20.67
N LEU A 138 12.47 -2.81 -21.70
CA LEU A 138 12.94 -3.15 -23.04
C LEU A 138 14.44 -3.47 -23.06
N ALA A 139 15.26 -2.69 -22.33
CA ALA A 139 16.69 -2.95 -22.20
C ALA A 139 16.95 -4.30 -21.52
N ARG A 140 16.23 -4.62 -20.43
CA ARG A 140 16.33 -5.94 -19.76
C ARG A 140 15.91 -7.08 -20.68
N SER A 141 14.83 -6.91 -21.44
CA SER A 141 14.36 -7.90 -22.41
C SER A 141 15.38 -8.12 -23.53
N ALA A 142 16.05 -7.06 -24.00
CA ALA A 142 17.13 -7.15 -24.97
C ALA A 142 18.39 -7.83 -24.40
N GLU A 143 18.78 -7.52 -23.16
CA GLU A 143 19.88 -8.19 -22.45
C GLU A 143 19.60 -9.68 -22.25
N GLU A 144 18.36 -10.04 -21.91
CA GLU A 144 17.94 -11.43 -21.73
C GLU A 144 17.90 -12.20 -23.06
N SER A 145 17.46 -11.55 -24.14
CA SER A 145 17.57 -12.11 -25.49
C SER A 145 19.02 -12.34 -25.92
N ASN A 146 19.93 -11.42 -25.58
CA ASN A 146 21.36 -11.58 -25.83
C ASN A 146 22.01 -12.67 -24.96
N ARG A 147 21.62 -12.80 -23.69
CA ARG A 147 22.05 -13.91 -22.83
C ARG A 147 21.60 -15.26 -23.39
N ASN A 148 20.37 -15.36 -23.87
CA ASN A 148 19.86 -16.59 -24.48
C ASN A 148 20.59 -16.94 -25.78
N LYS A 149 20.96 -15.94 -26.61
CA LYS A 149 21.81 -16.16 -27.80
C LYS A 149 23.23 -16.61 -27.42
N LEU A 150 23.80 -16.05 -26.36
CA LEU A 150 25.13 -16.44 -25.87
C LEU A 150 25.13 -17.88 -25.34
N SER A 151 24.09 -18.26 -24.58
CA SER A 151 23.88 -19.64 -24.10
C SER A 151 23.73 -20.64 -25.25
N ARG A 152 23.03 -20.24 -26.31
CA ARG A 152 22.79 -21.10 -27.49
C ARG A 152 24.06 -21.28 -28.35
N ASN A 153 24.91 -20.27 -28.45
CA ASN A 153 26.19 -20.36 -29.15
C ASN A 153 27.24 -21.17 -28.35
N THR A 154 27.17 -21.19 -27.02
CA THR A 154 28.00 -22.08 -26.20
C THR A 154 27.58 -23.56 -26.31
N GLU A 155 26.30 -23.85 -26.58
CA GLU A 155 25.84 -25.23 -26.76
C GLU A 155 26.18 -25.83 -28.15
N GLU A 156 26.34 -25.01 -29.19
CA GLU A 156 26.70 -25.50 -30.53
C GLU A 156 28.21 -25.77 -30.74
N THR A 157 29.08 -25.33 -29.84
CA THR A 157 30.53 -25.61 -29.91
C THR A 157 31.02 -26.70 -28.96
N THR A 158 30.15 -27.25 -28.10
CA THR A 158 30.51 -28.34 -27.18
C THR A 158 29.56 -29.54 -27.28
N LYS A 159 29.44 -30.12 -28.48
CA LYS A 159 29.26 -31.58 -28.59
C LYS A 159 30.60 -32.26 -28.28
N SER A 160 31.03 -32.20 -27.02
CA SER A 160 32.00 -33.13 -26.43
C SER A 160 32.29 -32.73 -24.99
N LYS A 161 32.03 -33.69 -24.09
CA LYS A 161 32.43 -33.77 -22.67
C LYS A 161 31.53 -33.01 -21.71
N ASP A 162 30.64 -33.79 -21.10
CA ASP A 162 30.13 -33.56 -19.75
C ASP A 162 31.32 -33.31 -18.81
N LEU A 163 31.60 -32.04 -18.52
CA LEU A 163 32.49 -31.63 -17.46
C LEU A 163 31.62 -31.28 -16.25
N CYS A 164 31.48 -32.30 -15.39
CA CYS A 164 31.01 -32.15 -14.02
C CYS A 164 31.86 -31.07 -13.31
N LEU A 165 31.22 -30.00 -12.85
CA LEU A 165 31.84 -28.86 -12.13
C LEU A 165 32.28 -29.23 -10.70
N TYR A 166 32.53 -30.51 -10.42
CA TYR A 166 32.85 -31.04 -9.09
C TYR A 166 33.91 -32.16 -9.14
N ASP A 167 34.78 -32.15 -10.14
CA ASP A 167 35.89 -33.11 -10.26
C ASP A 167 37.25 -32.53 -9.80
N ASP A 168 37.21 -31.63 -8.81
CA ASP A 168 38.40 -31.10 -8.12
C ASP A 168 38.83 -32.01 -6.95
N ALA A 169 38.67 -33.33 -7.12
CA ALA A 169 39.16 -34.35 -6.19
C ALA A 169 40.68 -34.62 -6.36
N SER A 170 41.36 -33.90 -7.25
CA SER A 170 42.78 -34.08 -7.53
C SER A 170 43.72 -33.59 -6.42
N PHE A 171 43.19 -32.94 -5.37
CA PHE A 171 43.98 -32.56 -4.19
C PHE A 171 44.21 -33.70 -3.18
N TRP A 172 43.38 -34.76 -3.22
CA TRP A 172 43.47 -35.87 -2.25
C TRP A 172 43.93 -37.22 -2.84
N THR A 173 44.33 -37.28 -4.12
CA THR A 173 44.91 -38.51 -4.66
C THR A 173 46.33 -38.70 -4.13
N LEU A 174 46.46 -39.58 -3.13
CA LEU A 174 47.73 -40.19 -2.70
C LEU A 174 48.59 -40.61 -3.91
N PRO A 175 49.92 -40.48 -3.85
CA PRO A 175 50.81 -40.90 -4.92
C PRO A 175 50.56 -42.36 -5.30
N LYS A 176 50.30 -42.61 -6.59
CA LYS A 176 50.13 -43.97 -7.12
C LYS A 176 51.39 -44.81 -6.80
N PRO A 177 51.27 -46.05 -6.29
CA PRO A 177 52.41 -46.95 -6.20
C PRO A 177 52.96 -47.18 -7.61
N THR A 178 54.26 -46.95 -7.76
CA THR A 178 55.01 -47.20 -8.99
C THR A 178 54.77 -48.63 -9.49
N ALA A 179 54.44 -48.73 -10.78
CA ALA A 179 54.23 -49.99 -11.48
C ALA A 179 55.45 -50.95 -11.34
N PRO A 180 55.22 -52.26 -11.37
CA PRO A 180 56.28 -53.26 -11.33
C PRO A 180 57.09 -53.22 -12.64
N LEU A 181 58.39 -52.94 -12.52
CA LEU A 181 59.36 -53.20 -13.58
C LEU A 181 59.50 -54.70 -13.77
N SER A 182 59.04 -55.18 -14.92
CA SER A 182 59.32 -56.52 -15.44
C SER A 182 60.61 -56.53 -16.26
N ASN A 183 61.42 -57.57 -16.00
CA ASN A 183 62.42 -58.22 -16.88
C ASN A 183 63.81 -57.59 -17.02
N GLU A 184 64.81 -58.18 -16.36
CA GLU A 184 65.76 -59.12 -16.98
C GLU A 184 66.83 -59.55 -15.97
N SER A 185 67.04 -60.86 -15.82
CA SER A 185 68.33 -61.55 -15.95
C SER A 185 68.31 -62.89 -15.22
N ASP A 186 68.38 -63.95 -16.02
CA ASP A 186 68.99 -65.22 -15.66
C ASP A 186 70.32 -64.97 -14.92
N LEU A 187 70.42 -65.46 -13.68
CA LEU A 187 71.69 -65.89 -13.12
C LEU A 187 71.45 -66.91 -12.02
N ASP A 188 71.46 -68.15 -12.49
CA ASP A 188 71.77 -69.36 -11.75
C ASP A 188 73.04 -69.16 -10.91
N THR A 189 72.93 -69.11 -9.58
CA THR A 189 74.06 -69.40 -8.66
C THR A 189 73.52 -69.81 -7.29
N THR A 190 73.40 -71.12 -7.13
CA THR A 190 73.72 -71.89 -5.92
C THR A 190 73.37 -71.29 -4.55
N ARG A 191 72.31 -71.84 -3.96
CA ARG A 191 72.34 -72.52 -2.64
C ARG A 191 73.46 -72.03 -1.70
N SER A 192 73.19 -70.98 -0.93
CA SER A 192 73.96 -70.69 0.28
C SER A 192 73.00 -70.52 1.47
N LYS A 193 72.82 -71.62 2.21
CA LYS A 193 72.18 -71.66 3.52
C LYS A 193 72.99 -70.77 4.48
N ARG A 194 72.63 -69.50 4.60
CA ARG A 194 72.97 -68.73 5.80
C ARG A 194 71.90 -68.97 6.85
N LYS A 195 72.18 -69.98 7.67
CA LYS A 195 71.60 -70.20 9.00
C LYS A 195 72.00 -69.00 9.86
N ILE A 196 71.25 -67.90 9.78
CA ILE A 196 71.28 -66.85 10.79
C ILE A 196 70.46 -67.41 11.97
N GLY A 197 71.14 -68.25 12.76
CA GLY A 197 70.75 -68.57 14.12
C GLY A 197 71.00 -67.33 14.98
N GLY A 198 70.18 -66.31 14.80
CA GLY A 198 70.14 -65.13 15.64
C GLY A 198 68.88 -65.21 16.48
N ARG A 199 69.04 -65.61 17.74
CA ARG A 199 68.12 -65.38 18.87
C ARG A 199 67.11 -64.27 18.55
N LEU A 200 65.90 -64.63 18.14
CA LEU A 200 64.76 -63.71 18.19
C LEU A 200 64.50 -63.50 19.67
N SER A 201 65.10 -62.44 20.21
CA SER A 201 64.62 -61.79 21.42
C SER A 201 63.10 -61.62 21.24
N PRO A 202 62.26 -61.98 22.22
CA PRO A 202 60.87 -61.58 22.21
C PRO A 202 60.89 -60.06 22.40
N THR A 203 61.05 -59.34 21.30
CA THR A 203 60.90 -57.89 21.32
C THR A 203 59.50 -57.67 21.84
N ASN A 204 59.39 -56.99 22.98
CA ASN A 204 58.15 -56.46 23.56
C ASN A 204 57.48 -55.40 22.64
N GLY A 205 57.64 -55.53 21.33
CA GLY A 205 56.91 -54.78 20.32
C GLY A 205 55.48 -55.30 20.25
N PRO A 206 54.49 -54.45 19.97
CA PRO A 206 53.10 -54.88 19.88
C PRO A 206 53.01 -56.06 18.91
N THR A 207 52.52 -57.20 19.40
CA THR A 207 52.30 -58.42 18.61
C THR A 207 51.52 -58.06 17.35
N SER A 208 51.83 -58.65 16.19
CA SER A 208 51.13 -58.39 14.90
C SER A 208 49.61 -58.41 15.03
N SER A 209 49.08 -59.23 15.95
CA SER A 209 47.67 -59.28 16.34
C SER A 209 47.11 -57.93 16.82
N ARG A 210 47.83 -57.24 17.72
CA ARG A 210 47.40 -55.95 18.30
C ARG A 210 47.36 -54.83 17.25
N TRP A 211 48.26 -54.83 16.27
CA TRP A 211 48.21 -53.89 15.16
C TRP A 211 47.03 -54.16 14.23
N ARG A 212 46.73 -55.44 13.95
CA ARG A 212 45.55 -55.82 13.15
C ARG A 212 44.25 -55.45 13.85
N GLU A 213 44.17 -55.65 15.16
CA GLU A 213 43.01 -55.26 15.97
C GLU A 213 42.84 -53.75 16.00
N LYS A 214 43.90 -52.98 16.26
CA LYS A 214 43.84 -51.51 16.20
C LYS A 214 43.48 -50.99 14.80
N SER A 215 43.97 -51.65 13.74
CA SER A 215 43.58 -51.30 12.37
C SER A 215 42.11 -51.59 12.08
N ARG A 216 41.56 -52.69 12.62
CA ARG A 216 40.12 -52.98 12.52
C ARG A 216 39.29 -51.98 13.29
N GLU A 217 39.65 -51.69 14.54
CA GLU A 217 38.97 -50.68 15.35
C GLU A 217 38.96 -49.30 14.68
N LEU A 218 40.10 -48.87 14.11
CA LEU A 218 40.16 -47.63 13.36
C LEU A 218 39.29 -47.67 12.09
N GLN A 219 39.22 -48.81 11.41
CA GLN A 219 38.33 -48.98 10.26
C GLN A 219 36.86 -48.89 10.69
N ASP A 220 36.46 -49.57 11.76
CA ASP A 220 35.10 -49.52 12.30
C ASP A 220 34.72 -48.09 12.72
N GLN A 221 35.67 -47.33 13.28
CA GLN A 221 35.47 -45.91 13.61
C GLN A 221 35.31 -45.03 12.36
N VAL A 222 36.10 -45.27 11.31
CA VAL A 222 35.94 -44.58 10.02
C VAL A 222 34.56 -44.89 9.43
N ASP A 223 34.17 -46.15 9.37
CA ASP A 223 32.88 -46.59 8.82
C ASP A 223 31.70 -46.00 9.63
N ALA A 224 31.82 -45.94 10.96
CA ALA A 224 30.82 -45.31 11.82
C ALA A 224 30.71 -43.79 11.57
N LEU A 225 31.84 -43.10 11.40
CA LEU A 225 31.86 -41.67 11.07
C LEU A 225 31.32 -41.41 9.67
N GLU A 226 31.67 -42.22 8.67
CA GLU A 226 31.13 -42.12 7.31
C GLU A 226 29.62 -42.31 7.29
N LYS A 227 29.12 -43.31 8.03
CA LYS A 227 27.68 -43.53 8.18
C LYS A 227 26.99 -42.33 8.84
N SER A 228 27.52 -41.84 9.96
CA SER A 228 26.96 -40.67 10.66
C SER A 228 26.98 -39.41 9.79
N MET A 229 28.06 -39.20 9.04
CA MET A 229 28.18 -38.09 8.09
C MET A 229 27.16 -38.22 6.95
N SER A 230 27.01 -39.41 6.37
CA SER A 230 26.01 -39.70 5.34
C SER A 230 24.58 -39.44 5.84
N ASP A 231 24.24 -39.94 7.03
CA ASP A 231 22.93 -39.74 7.66
C ASP A 231 22.64 -38.24 7.90
N SER A 232 23.62 -37.50 8.42
CA SER A 232 23.48 -36.05 8.64
C SER A 232 23.34 -35.27 7.33
N SER A 233 24.09 -35.63 6.30
CA SER A 233 24.00 -35.04 4.95
C SER A 233 22.64 -35.30 4.32
N ASN A 234 22.12 -36.52 4.44
CA ASN A 234 20.79 -36.89 3.94
C ASN A 234 19.68 -36.14 4.68
N LYS A 235 19.81 -35.93 5.99
CA LYS A 235 18.89 -35.11 6.78
C LYS A 235 18.90 -33.65 6.32
N LEU A 236 20.08 -33.05 6.12
CA LEU A 236 20.19 -31.68 5.63
C LEU A 236 19.60 -31.53 4.21
N ARG A 237 19.81 -32.52 3.33
CA ARG A 237 19.22 -32.53 1.99
C ARG A 237 17.69 -32.58 2.03
N SER A 238 17.10 -33.38 2.90
CA SER A 238 15.64 -33.48 3.03
C SER A 238 15.03 -32.21 3.65
N GLU A 239 15.67 -31.64 4.66
CA GLU A 239 15.27 -30.34 5.25
C GLU A 239 15.36 -29.21 4.22
N LEU A 240 16.43 -29.16 3.44
CA LEU A 240 16.61 -28.19 2.36
C LEU A 240 15.52 -28.33 1.29
N SER A 241 15.20 -29.55 0.88
CA SER A 241 14.13 -29.83 -0.08
C SER A 241 12.76 -29.39 0.43
N SER A 242 12.45 -29.72 1.69
CA SER A 242 11.21 -29.29 2.36
C SER A 242 11.12 -27.76 2.48
N LEU A 243 12.21 -27.10 2.87
CA LEU A 243 12.26 -25.66 3.00
C LEU A 243 12.11 -24.96 1.64
N LYS A 244 12.76 -25.48 0.60
CA LYS A 244 12.61 -25.00 -0.77
C LYS A 244 11.15 -25.13 -1.25
N SER A 245 10.51 -26.26 -1.00
CA SER A 245 9.10 -26.47 -1.35
C SER A 245 8.18 -25.48 -0.63
N ARG A 246 8.39 -25.24 0.68
CA ARG A 246 7.60 -24.28 1.46
C ARG A 246 7.75 -22.85 0.98
N TYR A 247 8.97 -22.40 0.71
CA TYR A 247 9.19 -21.06 0.16
C TYR A 247 8.62 -20.92 -1.24
N HIS A 248 8.67 -21.97 -2.06
CA HIS A 248 8.05 -21.93 -3.38
C HIS A 248 6.53 -21.75 -3.29
N THR A 249 5.85 -22.45 -2.37
CA THR A 249 4.41 -22.26 -2.14
C THR A 249 4.09 -20.89 -1.57
N GLU A 250 4.88 -20.40 -0.62
CA GLU A 250 4.67 -19.08 -0.01
C GLU A 250 4.85 -17.95 -1.04
N ILE A 251 5.87 -18.03 -1.90
CA ILE A 251 6.06 -17.08 -3.00
C ILE A 251 4.87 -17.12 -3.96
N ALA A 252 4.35 -18.30 -4.30
CA ALA A 252 3.20 -18.42 -5.19
C ALA A 252 1.93 -17.79 -4.58
N ASP A 253 1.68 -18.00 -3.29
CA ASP A 253 0.51 -17.43 -2.60
C ASP A 253 0.62 -15.92 -2.41
N LEU A 254 1.82 -15.41 -2.07
CA LEU A 254 2.08 -13.98 -2.01
C LEU A 254 1.91 -13.31 -3.37
N ASN A 255 2.40 -13.94 -4.46
CA ASN A 255 2.20 -13.41 -5.81
C ASN A 255 0.71 -13.33 -6.17
N ARG A 256 -0.08 -14.38 -5.90
CA ARG A 256 -1.54 -14.35 -6.11
C ARG A 256 -2.21 -13.24 -5.30
N SER A 257 -1.78 -13.02 -4.06
CA SER A 257 -2.31 -11.95 -3.21
C SER A 257 -1.98 -10.56 -3.77
N VAL A 258 -0.76 -10.37 -4.28
CA VAL A 258 -0.34 -9.13 -4.94
C VAL A 258 -1.15 -8.89 -6.22
N GLU A 259 -1.36 -9.92 -7.04
CA GLU A 259 -2.17 -9.83 -8.26
C GLU A 259 -3.62 -9.46 -7.93
N GLN A 260 -4.25 -10.16 -6.96
CA GLN A 260 -5.62 -9.87 -6.52
C GLN A 260 -5.78 -8.44 -5.99
N THR A 261 -4.84 -7.98 -5.15
CA THR A 261 -4.89 -6.61 -4.62
C THR A 261 -4.64 -5.57 -5.71
N SER A 262 -3.78 -5.86 -6.68
CA SER A 262 -3.57 -5.01 -7.86
C SER A 262 -4.84 -4.87 -8.71
N GLU A 263 -5.56 -5.97 -8.96
CA GLU A 263 -6.85 -5.94 -9.67
C GLU A 263 -7.89 -5.09 -8.93
N GLN A 264 -7.99 -5.26 -7.60
CA GLN A 264 -8.89 -4.46 -6.76
C GLN A 264 -8.58 -2.95 -6.85
N VAL A 265 -7.30 -2.58 -6.83
CA VAL A 265 -6.90 -1.16 -6.98
C VAL A 265 -7.30 -0.62 -8.36
N ILE A 266 -7.12 -1.40 -9.42
CA ILE A 266 -7.51 -1.00 -10.78
C ILE A 266 -9.03 -0.76 -10.85
N ASP A 267 -9.85 -1.62 -10.27
CA ASP A 267 -11.30 -1.48 -10.29
C ASP A 267 -11.79 -0.30 -9.44
N LEU A 268 -11.21 -0.10 -8.26
CA LEU A 268 -11.49 1.08 -7.45
C LEU A 268 -11.11 2.37 -8.20
N GLN A 269 -9.96 2.38 -8.88
CA GLN A 269 -9.56 3.54 -9.69
C GLN A 269 -10.54 3.82 -10.83
N LYS A 270 -11.08 2.78 -11.50
CA LYS A 270 -12.14 2.97 -12.52
C LYS A 270 -13.40 3.57 -11.91
N ILE A 271 -13.81 3.11 -10.71
CA ILE A 271 -14.98 3.65 -10.02
C ILE A 271 -14.76 5.12 -9.65
N CYS A 272 -13.61 5.47 -9.07
CA CYS A 272 -13.28 6.86 -8.74
C CYS A 272 -13.31 7.76 -9.98
N LYS A 273 -12.75 7.31 -11.12
CA LYS A 273 -12.81 8.07 -12.37
C LYS A 273 -14.24 8.30 -12.87
N LYS A 274 -15.11 7.27 -12.77
CA LYS A 274 -16.53 7.41 -13.12
C LYS A 274 -17.24 8.41 -12.22
N GLN A 275 -17.02 8.32 -10.90
CA GLN A 275 -17.63 9.23 -9.93
C GLN A 275 -17.16 10.68 -10.12
N ALA A 276 -15.87 10.89 -10.41
CA ALA A 276 -15.34 12.22 -10.72
C ALA A 276 -16.02 12.82 -11.96
N SER A 277 -16.19 12.02 -13.03
CA SER A 277 -16.92 12.47 -14.22
C SER A 277 -18.37 12.86 -13.93
N GLN A 278 -19.07 12.07 -13.10
CA GLN A 278 -20.46 12.35 -12.70
C GLN A 278 -20.57 13.63 -11.87
N LEU A 279 -19.61 13.90 -10.99
CA LEU A 279 -19.57 15.15 -10.22
C LEU A 279 -19.39 16.36 -11.12
N THR A 280 -18.50 16.28 -12.13
CA THR A 280 -18.32 17.37 -13.10
C THR A 280 -19.59 17.61 -13.94
N GLU A 281 -20.30 16.54 -14.33
CA GLU A 281 -21.56 16.66 -15.06
C GLU A 281 -22.65 17.32 -14.19
N LEU A 282 -22.78 16.90 -12.93
CA LEU A 282 -23.71 17.50 -11.96
C LEU A 282 -23.38 18.97 -11.69
N GLN A 283 -22.09 19.31 -11.57
CA GLN A 283 -21.65 20.69 -11.41
C GLN A 283 -22.06 21.54 -12.62
N SER A 284 -21.84 21.04 -13.84
CA SER A 284 -22.26 21.73 -15.07
C SER A 284 -23.79 21.92 -15.12
N ALA A 285 -24.56 20.89 -14.76
CA ALA A 285 -26.02 20.98 -14.70
C ALA A 285 -26.50 21.99 -13.64
N TYR A 286 -25.83 22.06 -12.50
CA TYR A 286 -26.08 23.06 -11.46
C TYR A 286 -25.82 24.48 -11.97
N ASP A 287 -24.67 24.72 -12.61
CA ASP A 287 -24.32 26.04 -13.15
C ASP A 287 -25.33 26.50 -14.23
N ILE A 288 -25.82 25.58 -15.05
CA ILE A 288 -26.88 25.87 -16.04
C ILE A 288 -28.19 26.21 -15.35
N ALA A 289 -28.60 25.42 -14.35
CA ALA A 289 -29.84 25.67 -13.61
C ALA A 289 -29.78 27.01 -12.87
N GLN A 290 -28.63 27.37 -12.31
CA GLN A 290 -28.41 28.67 -11.67
C GLN A 290 -28.58 29.83 -12.67
N ARG A 291 -27.95 29.75 -13.86
CA ARG A 291 -28.16 30.76 -14.92
C ARG A 291 -29.62 30.87 -15.34
N ASN A 292 -30.31 29.74 -15.53
CA ASN A 292 -31.73 29.74 -15.89
C ASN A 292 -32.60 30.43 -14.82
N VAL A 293 -32.29 30.24 -13.53
CA VAL A 293 -32.98 30.92 -12.43
C VAL A 293 -32.69 32.43 -12.46
N GLU A 294 -31.45 32.83 -12.70
CA GLU A 294 -31.08 34.24 -12.83
C GLU A 294 -31.81 34.92 -14.00
N ASP A 295 -31.89 34.26 -15.15
CA ASP A 295 -32.64 34.75 -16.32
C ASP A 295 -34.13 34.89 -16.03
N ALA A 296 -34.74 33.89 -15.38
CA ALA A 296 -36.15 33.94 -15.00
C ALA A 296 -36.45 35.07 -13.99
N LEU A 297 -35.53 35.34 -13.05
CA LEU A 297 -35.65 36.46 -12.13
C LEU A 297 -35.57 37.81 -12.84
N GLN A 298 -34.67 37.96 -13.81
CA GLN A 298 -34.59 39.16 -14.65
C GLN A 298 -35.87 39.36 -15.46
N GLU A 299 -36.40 38.30 -16.06
CA GLU A 299 -37.65 38.35 -16.81
C GLU A 299 -38.83 38.76 -15.90
N MET A 300 -38.91 38.18 -14.69
CA MET A 300 -39.92 38.53 -13.71
C MET A 300 -39.87 40.02 -13.32
N ASP A 301 -38.68 40.61 -13.13
CA ASP A 301 -38.54 42.04 -12.81
C ASP A 301 -39.02 42.93 -13.98
N LEU A 302 -38.70 42.54 -15.23
CA LEU A 302 -39.20 43.22 -16.43
C LEU A 302 -40.74 43.23 -16.46
N TRP A 303 -41.37 42.08 -16.24
CA TRP A 303 -42.83 41.97 -16.18
C TRP A 303 -43.43 42.75 -15.00
N GLN A 304 -42.79 42.71 -13.83
CA GLN A 304 -43.22 43.47 -12.67
C GLN A 304 -43.19 44.99 -12.94
N ASN A 305 -42.15 45.48 -13.61
CA ASN A 305 -42.02 46.89 -13.98
C ASN A 305 -43.06 47.29 -15.04
N LYS A 306 -43.34 46.42 -16.02
CA LYS A 306 -44.43 46.61 -16.97
C LYS A 306 -45.80 46.70 -16.29
N CYS A 307 -46.09 45.82 -15.34
CA CYS A 307 -47.31 45.86 -14.54
C CYS A 307 -47.43 47.15 -13.72
N LYS A 308 -46.34 47.61 -13.08
CA LYS A 308 -46.30 48.90 -12.37
C LYS A 308 -46.59 50.07 -13.32
N SER A 309 -46.04 50.06 -14.53
CA SER A 309 -46.29 51.08 -15.56
C SER A 309 -47.75 51.10 -16.00
N LEU A 310 -48.31 49.94 -16.34
CA LEU A 310 -49.73 49.82 -16.72
C LEU A 310 -50.65 50.24 -15.57
N LYS A 311 -50.32 49.91 -14.33
CA LYS A 311 -51.09 50.35 -13.16
C LYS A 311 -51.08 51.89 -13.02
N LYS A 312 -49.92 52.54 -13.21
CA LYS A 312 -49.84 54.01 -13.20
C LYS A 312 -50.70 54.63 -14.31
N GLU A 313 -50.69 54.04 -15.50
CA GLU A 313 -51.48 54.52 -16.64
C GLU A 313 -52.99 54.38 -16.40
N MET A 314 -53.42 53.26 -15.81
CA MET A 314 -54.81 53.04 -15.40
C MET A 314 -55.28 54.08 -14.37
N GLU A 315 -54.46 54.37 -13.35
CA GLU A 315 -54.80 55.40 -12.35
C GLU A 315 -54.83 56.82 -12.96
N ARG A 316 -53.94 57.11 -13.93
CA ARG A 316 -53.96 58.37 -14.69
C ARG A 316 -55.27 58.53 -15.46
N LEU A 317 -55.63 57.54 -16.28
CA LEU A 317 -56.87 57.55 -17.07
C LEU A 317 -58.11 57.64 -16.16
N ARG A 318 -58.11 56.91 -15.04
CA ARG A 318 -59.18 57.01 -14.05
C ARG A 318 -59.32 58.43 -13.51
N GLY A 319 -58.22 59.08 -13.13
CA GLY A 319 -58.23 60.46 -12.66
C GLY A 319 -58.73 61.45 -13.73
N GLU A 320 -58.39 61.23 -15.00
CA GLU A 320 -58.90 62.05 -16.11
C GLU A 320 -60.42 61.90 -16.30
N VAL A 321 -60.94 60.68 -16.17
CA VAL A 321 -62.38 60.41 -16.23
C VAL A 321 -63.10 61.09 -15.05
N GLU A 322 -62.59 60.95 -13.83
CA GLU A 322 -63.16 61.60 -12.63
C GLU A 322 -63.19 63.13 -12.81
N GLN A 323 -62.11 63.73 -13.33
CA GLN A 323 -62.07 65.17 -13.64
C GLN A 323 -63.07 65.58 -14.72
N ALA A 324 -63.23 64.77 -15.78
CA ALA A 324 -64.19 65.05 -16.85
C ALA A 324 -65.63 65.03 -16.33
N ILE A 325 -65.97 64.07 -15.45
CA ILE A 325 -67.27 63.97 -14.79
C ILE A 325 -67.52 65.18 -13.86
N HIS A 326 -66.51 65.62 -13.11
CA HIS A 326 -66.65 66.82 -12.28
C HIS A 326 -66.89 68.08 -13.12
N LYS A 327 -66.15 68.25 -14.22
CA LYS A 327 -66.33 69.38 -15.15
C LYS A 327 -67.73 69.37 -15.75
N SER A 328 -68.22 68.23 -16.24
CA SER A 328 -69.56 68.13 -16.82
C SER A 328 -70.67 68.42 -15.79
N SER A 329 -70.53 67.90 -14.56
CA SER A 329 -71.49 68.16 -13.48
C SER A 329 -71.53 69.65 -13.07
N SER A 330 -70.36 70.30 -13.04
CA SER A 330 -70.28 71.75 -12.75
C SER A 330 -70.88 72.60 -13.87
N ALA A 331 -70.71 72.21 -15.13
CA ALA A 331 -71.28 72.92 -16.28
C ALA A 331 -72.81 72.79 -16.36
N SER A 332 -73.39 71.69 -15.88
CA SER A 332 -74.86 71.53 -15.79
C SER A 332 -75.51 72.26 -14.62
N SER A 333 -74.73 72.86 -13.71
CA SER A 333 -75.25 73.55 -12.51
C SER A 333 -75.29 75.09 -12.67
N LEU A 334 -74.87 75.60 -13.82
CA LEU A 334 -74.96 77.00 -14.27
C LEU A 334 -76.05 77.10 -15.33
#